data_AF-A0A419G2R2-F1
#
_entry.id   AF-A0A419G2R2-F1
#
_cell.length_a   1.000
_cell.length_b   1.000
_cell.length_c   1.000
_cell.angle_alpha   90.00
_cell.angle_beta   90.00
_cell.angle_gamma   90.00
#
_symmetry.space_group_name_H-M   'P 1'
#
loop_
_entity.id
_entity.type
_entity.pdbx_description
1 polymer ?
#
loop_
_entity_poly.entity_id
_entity_poly.type
_entity_poly.pdbx_seq_one_letter_code
_entity_poly.pdbx_strand_id
1 'polypeptide(L)'
;MARSQRVEMVKKISELRDSAVLCYLTGDRENVSTRIAPDVTQVFYRHLELIGDCRQIDLFLYTRGGDVLTPWRLVHLIREYAARFCVLVPFRAYSAGTL
;
A
#
# COMPACT_ATOMS: atom_id res chain seq x y z
N MET A 1 19.36 -4.37 4.23
CA MET A 1 19.22 -2.92 3.95
C MET A 1 18.84 -2.20 5.23
N ALA A 2 19.44 -1.05 5.53
CA ALA A 2 19.13 -0.28 6.73
C ALA A 2 17.79 0.47 6.60
N ARG A 3 17.18 0.88 7.73
CA ARG A 3 15.93 1.68 7.72
C ARG A 3 16.12 3.01 6.99
N SER A 4 17.23 3.70 7.22
CA SER A 4 17.57 4.97 6.58
C SER A 4 17.55 4.86 5.05
N GLN A 5 18.20 3.83 4.52
CA GLN A 5 18.23 3.55 3.08
C GLN A 5 16.82 3.31 2.50
N ARG A 6 15.97 2.53 3.19
CA ARG A 6 14.59 2.32 2.73
C ARG A 6 13.77 3.61 2.72
N VAL A 7 13.90 4.43 3.76
CA VAL A 7 13.19 5.71 3.85
C VAL A 7 13.63 6.64 2.72
N GLU A 8 14.94 6.69 2.43
CA GLU A 8 15.46 7.49 1.32
C GLU A 8 14.92 7.02 -0.03
N MET A 9 14.83 5.71 -0.27
CA MET A 9 14.24 5.17 -1.49
C MET A 9 12.75 5.53 -1.64
N VAL A 10 11.97 5.39 -0.57
CA VAL A 10 10.54 5.76 -0.59
C VAL A 10 10.37 7.25 -0.87
N LYS A 11 11.23 8.09 -0.28
CA LYS A 11 11.23 9.54 -0.55
C LYS A 11 11.54 9.85 -2.01
N LYS A 12 12.55 9.21 -2.59
CA LYS A 12 12.87 9.36 -4.02
C LYS A 12 11.71 8.95 -4.93
N ILE A 13 11.00 7.86 -4.61
CA ILE A 13 9.81 7.44 -5.35
C ILE A 13 8.71 8.52 -5.27
N SER A 14 8.46 9.05 -4.07
CA SER A 14 7.49 10.13 -3.86
C SER A 14 7.83 11.38 -4.67
N GLU A 15 9.10 11.80 -4.68
CA GLU A 15 9.58 12.96 -5.44
C GLU A 15 9.45 12.74 -6.96
N LEU A 16 9.84 11.57 -7.47
CA LEU A 16 9.76 11.25 -8.91
C LEU A 16 8.32 11.18 -9.43
N ARG A 17 7.35 10.88 -8.58
CA ARG A 17 5.95 10.66 -8.97
C ARG A 17 5.02 11.78 -8.52
N ASP A 18 5.54 12.76 -7.78
CA ASP A 18 4.79 13.88 -7.19
C ASP A 18 3.53 13.39 -6.45
N SER A 19 3.76 12.50 -5.50
CA SER A 19 2.69 11.75 -4.83
C SER A 19 3.06 11.28 -3.43
N ALA A 20 2.05 11.06 -2.59
CA ALA A 20 2.22 10.34 -1.34
C ALA A 20 2.40 8.84 -1.61
N VAL A 21 3.32 8.19 -0.91
CA VAL A 21 3.62 6.75 -1.09
C VAL A 21 3.23 5.99 0.17
N LEU A 22 2.31 5.03 0.02
CA LEU A 22 1.96 4.05 1.04
C LEU A 22 2.64 2.72 0.71
N CYS A 23 3.42 2.19 1.63
CA CYS A 23 4.07 0.89 1.47
C CYS A 23 3.28 -0.21 2.18
N TYR A 24 2.74 -1.16 1.44
CA TYR A 24 2.03 -2.31 1.98
C TYR A 24 2.65 -3.62 1.48
N LEU A 25 3.33 -4.31 2.39
CA LEU A 25 4.03 -5.55 2.10
C LEU A 25 3.52 -6.64 3.04
N THR A 26 3.00 -7.73 2.48
CA THR A 26 2.67 -8.92 3.24
C THR A 26 3.85 -9.91 3.24
N GLY A 27 4.00 -10.70 4.29
CA GLY A 27 5.07 -11.68 4.45
C GLY A 27 4.72 -12.99 3.77
N ASP A 28 5.70 -13.62 3.12
CA ASP A 28 5.60 -14.92 2.48
C ASP A 28 6.55 -15.96 3.09
N ARG A 29 7.14 -15.63 4.25
CA ARG A 29 7.99 -16.56 5.00
C ARG A 29 7.15 -17.71 5.55
N GLU A 30 7.65 -18.93 5.41
CA GLU A 30 7.04 -20.09 6.07
C GLU A 30 6.91 -19.85 7.57
N ASN A 31 5.77 -20.25 8.13
CA ASN A 31 5.36 -20.04 9.53
C ASN A 31 5.13 -18.58 9.98
N VAL A 32 5.45 -17.57 9.14
CA VAL A 32 5.22 -16.15 9.43
C VAL A 32 4.62 -15.44 8.20
N SER A 33 3.70 -16.13 7.52
CA SER A 33 3.01 -15.55 6.36
C SER A 33 1.99 -14.52 6.82
N THR A 34 1.98 -13.34 6.22
CA THR A 34 0.87 -12.40 6.36
C THR A 34 0.14 -12.26 5.03
N ARG A 35 -1.14 -11.88 5.10
CA ARG A 35 -2.04 -11.80 3.95
C ARG A 35 -2.87 -10.52 4.07
N ILE A 36 -3.55 -10.16 2.98
CA ILE A 36 -4.57 -9.12 3.05
C ILE A 36 -5.72 -9.61 3.93
N ALA A 37 -6.04 -8.85 4.97
CA ALA A 37 -7.07 -9.21 5.94
C ALA A 37 -7.79 -7.95 6.45
N PRO A 38 -9.05 -8.05 6.93
CA PRO A 38 -9.89 -6.89 7.22
C PRO A 38 -9.32 -5.87 8.21
N ASP A 39 -8.47 -6.32 9.14
CA ASP A 39 -7.80 -5.50 10.15
C ASP A 39 -6.89 -4.42 9.55
N VAL A 40 -6.40 -4.64 8.32
CA VAL A 40 -5.55 -3.67 7.61
C VAL A 40 -6.27 -2.35 7.29
N THR A 41 -7.60 -2.37 7.21
CA THR A 41 -8.42 -1.19 6.87
C THR A 41 -8.20 -0.04 7.86
N GLN A 42 -8.18 -0.36 9.16
CA GLN A 42 -7.94 0.62 10.23
C GLN A 42 -6.51 1.17 10.18
N VAL A 43 -5.54 0.33 9.79
CA VAL A 43 -4.14 0.75 9.62
C VAL A 43 -4.02 1.73 8.46
N PHE A 44 -4.64 1.45 7.32
CA PHE A 44 -4.66 2.35 6.16
C PHE A 44 -5.33 3.68 6.51
N TYR A 45 -6.50 3.66 7.13
CA TYR A 45 -7.21 4.87 7.56
C TYR A 45 -6.29 5.80 8.37
N ARG A 46 -5.59 5.27 9.38
CA ARG A 46 -4.66 6.08 10.20
C ARG A 46 -3.51 6.67 9.40
N HIS A 47 -2.99 5.96 8.39
CA HIS A 47 -1.94 6.50 7.54
C HIS A 47 -2.46 7.55 6.55
N LEU A 48 -3.67 7.37 6.03
CA LEU A 48 -4.32 8.33 5.15
C LEU A 48 -4.64 9.64 5.87
N GLU A 49 -5.13 9.57 7.11
CA GLU A 49 -5.34 10.76 7.96
C GLU A 49 -4.04 11.55 8.20
N LEU A 50 -2.89 10.86 8.32
CA LEU A 50 -1.60 11.52 8.48
C LEU A 50 -1.09 12.15 7.18
N ILE A 51 -1.47 11.60 6.03
CA ILE A 51 -1.13 12.14 4.71
C ILE A 51 -2.02 13.36 4.40
N GLY A 52 -3.30 13.29 4.75
CA GLY A 52 -4.33 14.26 4.37
C GLY A 52 -4.70 14.20 2.89
N ASP A 53 -5.49 15.17 2.45
CA ASP A 53 -5.90 15.27 1.04
C ASP A 53 -4.69 15.54 0.14
N CYS A 54 -4.56 14.76 -0.93
CA CYS A 54 -3.49 14.97 -1.90
C CYS A 54 -3.94 14.61 -3.33
N ARG A 55 -3.15 15.04 -4.31
CA ARG A 55 -3.49 14.80 -5.72
C ARG A 55 -3.37 13.33 -6.11
N GLN A 56 -2.37 12.64 -5.58
CA GLN A 56 -2.05 11.27 -5.95
C GLN A 56 -1.50 10.46 -4.77
N ILE A 57 -2.02 9.25 -4.61
CA ILE A 57 -1.48 8.21 -3.72
C ILE A 57 -0.98 7.04 -4.57
N ASP A 58 0.27 6.65 -4.34
CA ASP A 58 0.86 5.42 -4.87
C ASP A 58 0.94 4.37 -3.77
N LEU A 59 0.30 3.22 -3.98
CA LEU A 59 0.46 2.04 -3.14
C LEU A 59 1.60 1.17 -3.65
N PHE A 60 2.71 1.13 -2.93
CA PHE A 60 3.79 0.19 -3.17
C PHE A 60 3.43 -1.17 -2.57
N LEU A 61 3.07 -2.12 -3.43
CA LEU A 61 2.39 -3.37 -3.04
C LEU A 61 3.26 -4.60 -3.26
N TYR A 62 3.43 -5.39 -2.19
CA TYR A 62 3.84 -6.79 -2.29
C TYR A 62 2.83 -7.66 -1.55
N THR A 63 2.22 -8.63 -2.23
CA THR A 63 1.27 -9.54 -1.57
C THR A 63 1.10 -10.88 -2.26
N ARG A 64 0.79 -11.90 -1.44
CA ARG A 64 0.36 -13.23 -1.86
C ARG A 64 -1.18 -13.39 -1.92
N GLY A 65 -1.93 -12.29 -1.71
CA GLY A 65 -3.39 -12.28 -1.68
C GLY A 65 -3.95 -12.31 -0.26
N GLY A 66 -5.20 -12.73 -0.12
CA GLY A 66 -5.90 -12.75 1.15
C GLY A 66 -7.40 -12.67 0.99
N ASP A 67 -8.06 -11.97 1.91
CA ASP A 67 -9.50 -11.70 1.86
C ASP A 67 -9.86 -10.90 0.59
N VAL A 68 -10.84 -11.40 -0.16
CA VAL A 68 -11.20 -10.87 -1.50
C VAL A 68 -11.89 -9.50 -1.42
N LEU A 69 -12.63 -9.23 -0.35
CA LEU A 69 -13.39 -7.98 -0.22
C LEU A 69 -12.56 -6.83 0.38
N THR A 70 -11.47 -7.15 1.08
CA THR A 70 -10.61 -6.14 1.71
C THR A 70 -9.95 -5.20 0.70
N PRO A 71 -9.31 -5.64 -0.40
CA PRO A 71 -8.75 -4.75 -1.41
C PRO A 71 -9.77 -3.74 -1.95
N TRP A 72 -11.00 -4.18 -2.22
CA TRP A 72 -12.09 -3.30 -2.66
C TRP A 72 -12.34 -2.16 -1.66
N ARG A 73 -12.44 -2.49 -0.37
CA ARG A 73 -12.60 -1.49 0.71
C ARG A 73 -11.41 -0.54 0.78
N LEU A 74 -10.19 -1.05 0.63
CA LEU A 74 -8.98 -0.23 0.64
C LEU A 74 -8.93 0.74 -0.55
N VAL A 75 -9.28 0.27 -1.75
CA VAL A 75 -9.31 1.13 -2.95
C VAL A 75 -10.33 2.24 -2.77
N HIS A 76 -11.53 1.93 -2.28
CA HIS A 76 -12.54 2.95 -1.98
C HIS A 76 -12.05 3.96 -0.96
N LEU A 77 -11.53 3.48 0.17
CA LEU A 77 -10.99 4.35 1.21
C LEU A 77 -9.87 5.26 0.69
N ILE A 78 -8.90 4.74 -0.05
CA ILE A 78 -7.78 5.54 -0.57
C ILE A 78 -8.29 6.62 -1.54
N ARG A 79 -9.32 6.32 -2.32
CA ARG A 79 -9.92 7.27 -3.28
C ARG A 79 -10.68 8.41 -2.64
N GLU A 80 -11.03 8.30 -1.35
CA GLU A 80 -11.60 9.43 -0.60
C GLU A 80 -10.55 10.52 -0.32
N TYR A 81 -9.26 10.15 -0.25
CA TYR A 81 -8.15 11.06 0.06
C TYR A 81 -7.37 11.55 -1.16
N ALA A 82 -7.58 10.93 -2.33
CA ALA A 82 -6.86 11.29 -3.54
C ALA A 82 -7.65 11.05 -4.83
N ALA A 83 -7.61 12.06 -5.71
CA ALA A 83 -8.23 11.97 -7.04
C ALA A 83 -7.57 10.89 -7.91
N ARG A 84 -6.24 10.70 -7.79
CA ARG A 84 -5.49 9.69 -8.52
C ARG A 84 -4.94 8.64 -7.56
N PHE A 85 -5.34 7.39 -7.79
CA PHE A 85 -4.79 6.24 -7.12
C PHE A 85 -3.98 5.39 -8.11
N CYS A 86 -2.78 4.98 -7.72
CA CYS A 86 -1.87 4.18 -8.53
C CYS A 86 -1.25 3.08 -7.66
N VAL A 87 -0.85 1.98 -8.29
CA VAL A 87 -0.24 0.83 -7.60
C VAL A 87 1.11 0.53 -8.23
N LEU A 88 2.14 0.43 -7.40
CA LEU A 88 3.51 0.07 -7.78
C LEU A 88 3.78 -1.36 -7.31
N VAL A 89 3.91 -2.30 -8.24
CA VAL A 89 4.17 -3.71 -7.94
C VAL A 89 5.64 -4.04 -8.27
N PRO A 90 6.57 -3.97 -7.30
CA PRO A 90 7.98 -4.23 -7.55
C PRO A 90 8.29 -5.71 -7.83
N PHE A 91 7.38 -6.62 -7.48
CA PHE A 91 7.60 -8.05 -7.64
C PHE A 91 6.32 -8.84 -7.92
N ARG A 92 5.42 -9.00 -6.94
CA ARG A 92 4.22 -9.84 -7.07
C ARG A 92 3.02 -9.24 -6.34
N ALA A 93 1.87 -9.32 -6.99
CA ALA A 93 0.55 -9.06 -6.41
C ALA A 93 -0.39 -10.18 -6.87
N TYR A 94 -0.74 -11.09 -5.96
CA TYR A 94 -1.51 -12.30 -6.29
C TYR A 94 -2.92 -12.25 -5.73
N SER A 95 -3.86 -12.94 -6.40
CA SER A 95 -5.24 -13.13 -5.94
C SER A 95 -5.88 -11.79 -5.55
N ALA A 96 -6.36 -11.63 -4.32
CA ALA A 96 -6.92 -10.38 -3.82
C ALA A 96 -6.07 -9.13 -4.13
N GLY A 97 -4.75 -9.25 -4.21
CA GLY A 97 -3.87 -8.12 -4.58
C GLY A 97 -4.00 -7.62 -6.02
N THR A 98 -4.73 -8.32 -6.89
CA THR A 98 -5.00 -7.88 -8.28
C THR A 98 -6.30 -7.09 -8.44
N LEU A 99 -7.06 -6.93 -7.34
CA LEU A 99 -8.31 -6.17 -7.27
C LEU A 99 -8.03 -4.76 -6.75
#